data_AF-A0A7M1ATP1-F1
#
_entry.id   AF-A0A7M1ATP1-F1
#
_cell.length_a   1.000
_cell.length_b   1.000
_cell.length_c   1.000
_cell.angle_alpha   90.00
_cell.angle_beta   90.00
_cell.angle_gamma   90.00
#
_symmetry.space_group_name_H-M   'P 1'
#
loop_
_entity.id
_entity.type
_entity.pdbx_description
1 polymer ?
#
loop_
_entity_poly.entity_id
_entity_poly.type
_entity_poly.pdbx_seq_one_letter_code
_entity_poly.pdbx_strand_id
1 'polypeptide(L)' 'MGKVEDKIKVDLLQNIYSDSVAIYEFIESRFKLAEEERQKIIERINSMNDGLVLILKDVKLS' A
#
# COMPACT_ATOMS: atom_id res chain seq x y z
N MET A 1 -3.98 9.62 -24.43
CA MET A 1 -4.61 9.51 -23.10
C MET A 1 -4.02 8.36 -22.28
N GLY A 2 -3.75 7.17 -22.85
CA GLY A 2 -3.18 6.02 -22.09
C GLY A 2 -1.88 6.29 -21.32
N LYS A 3 -0.86 6.88 -21.94
CA LYS A 3 0.44 7.13 -21.27
C LYS A 3 0.39 8.04 -20.04
N VAL A 4 -0.57 8.97 -19.99
CA VAL A 4 -0.72 9.89 -18.85
C VAL A 4 -1.44 9.16 -17.71
N GLU A 5 -2.51 8.43 -18.02
CA GLU A 5 -3.23 7.60 -17.06
C GLU A 5 -2.32 6.53 -16.45
N ASP A 6 -1.52 5.84 -17.27
CA ASP A 6 -0.56 4.84 -16.82
C ASP A 6 0.48 5.44 -15.88
N LYS A 7 0.98 6.64 -16.17
CA LYS A 7 1.92 7.35 -15.30
C LYS A 7 1.29 7.72 -13.97
N ILE A 8 0.06 8.26 -13.99
CA ILE A 8 -0.68 8.59 -12.76
C ILE A 8 -0.91 7.33 -11.90
N LYS A 9 -1.25 6.19 -12.52
CA LYS A 9 -1.41 4.91 -11.80
C LYS A 9 -0.11 4.44 -11.15
N VAL A 10 1.02 4.56 -11.86
CA VAL A 10 2.35 4.23 -11.29
C VAL A 10 2.70 5.15 -10.13
N ASP A 11 2.52 6.46 -10.30
CA ASP A 11 2.80 7.45 -9.25
C ASP A 11 1.91 7.19 -8.01
N LEU A 12 0.63 6.86 -8.22
CA LEU A 12 -0.29 6.53 -7.15
C LEU A 12 0.09 5.23 -6.42
N LEU A 13 0.51 4.20 -7.14
CA LEU A 13 1.03 2.97 -6.54
C LEU A 13 2.26 3.23 -5.67
N GLN A 14 3.21 4.02 -6.16
CA GLN A 14 4.40 4.39 -5.39
C GLN A 14 4.06 5.13 -4.10
N ASN A 15 3.11 6.06 -4.17
CA ASN A 15 2.63 6.78 -2.98
C ASN A 15 1.96 5.84 -1.97
N ILE A 16 1.07 4.96 -2.43
CA ILE A 16 0.40 3.95 -1.59
C ILE A 16 1.43 3.07 -0.86
N TYR A 17 2.43 2.55 -1.58
CA TYR A 17 3.47 1.74 -0.96
C TYR A 17 4.29 2.53 0.08
N SER A 18 4.66 3.77 -0.25
CA SER A 18 5.43 4.63 0.66
C SER A 18 4.66 4.95 1.93
N ASP A 19 3.38 5.30 1.80
CA ASP A 19 2.49 5.60 2.94
C ASP A 19 2.26 4.34 3.80
N SER A 20 2.08 3.18 3.17
CA SER A 20 1.94 1.89 3.86
C SER A 20 3.18 1.53 4.69
N VAL A 21 4.38 1.81 4.17
CA VAL A 21 5.64 1.64 4.93
C VAL A 21 5.69 2.62 6.11
N ALA A 22 5.37 3.89 5.88
CA ALA A 22 5.36 4.90 6.95
C ALA A 22 4.36 4.55 8.06
N ILE A 23 3.20 3.97 7.73
CA ILE A 23 2.23 3.46 8.71
C ILE A 23 2.85 2.32 9.53
N TYR A 24 3.49 1.36 8.88
CA TYR A 24 4.15 0.25 9.58
C TYR A 24 5.22 0.76 10.57
N GLU A 25 6.13 1.62 10.09
CA GLU A 25 7.19 2.20 10.91
C GLU A 25 6.62 3.03 12.07
N PHE A 26 5.55 3.78 11.82
CA PHE A 26 4.87 4.54 12.87
C PHE A 26 4.34 3.60 13.95
N ILE A 27 3.66 2.52 13.59
CA ILE A 27 3.15 1.54 14.56
C ILE A 27 4.33 0.91 15.33
N GLU A 28 5.38 0.48 14.64
CA GLU A 28 6.54 -0.13 15.27
C GLU A 28 7.24 0.82 16.26
N SER A 29 7.33 2.12 15.92
CA SER A 29 7.95 3.14 16.77
C SER A 29 7.15 3.47 18.03
N ARG A 30 5.84 3.22 18.02
CA ARG A 30 4.91 3.60 19.11
C ARG A 30 4.51 2.44 20.01
N PHE A 31 4.58 1.21 19.51
CA PHE A 31 4.10 0.03 20.22
C PHE A 31 5.19 -1.05 20.32
N LYS A 32 5.29 -1.68 21.50
CA LYS A 32 6.09 -2.90 21.65
C LYS A 32 5.30 -4.08 21.08
N LEU A 33 5.59 -4.43 19.84
CA LEU A 33 5.00 -5.58 19.17
C LEU A 33 5.89 -6.81 19.34
N ALA A 34 5.28 -7.94 19.69
CA ALA A 34 5.95 -9.23 19.54
C ALA A 34 5.98 -9.64 18.06
N GLU A 35 6.82 -10.63 17.75
CA GLU A 35 7.11 -11.01 16.37
C GLU A 35 5.86 -11.48 15.62
N GLU A 36 4.96 -12.20 16.29
CA GLU A 36 3.73 -12.69 15.67
C GLU A 36 2.79 -11.55 15.25
N GLU A 37 2.66 -10.50 16.08
CA GLU A 37 1.87 -9.32 15.77
C GLU A 37 2.50 -8.48 14.65
N ARG A 38 3.85 -8.39 14.61
CA ARG A 38 4.57 -7.72 13.52
C ARG A 38 4.25 -8.37 12.17
N GLN A 39 4.32 -9.70 12.11
CA GLN A 39 3.99 -10.45 10.90
C GLN A 39 2.54 -10.23 10.49
N LYS A 40 1.58 -10.30 11.43
CA LYS A 40 0.16 -10.04 11.15
C LYS A 40 -0.09 -8.63 10.61
N ILE A 41 0.63 -7.62 11.10
CA ILE A 41 0.51 -6.24 10.61
C ILE A 41 1.04 -6.14 9.18
N ILE A 42 2.22 -6.70 8.91
CA ILE A 42 2.81 -6.73 7.56
C ILE A 42 1.86 -7.41 6.57
N GLU A 43 1.32 -8.58 6.93
CA GLU A 43 0.35 -9.31 6.11
C GLU A 43 -0.89 -8.48 5.78
N ARG A 44 -1.45 -7.77 6.77
CA ARG A 44 -2.61 -6.90 6.57
C ARG A 44 -2.31 -5.71 5.67
N ILE A 45 -1.17 -5.06 5.85
CA ILE A 45 -0.73 -3.94 5.01
C ILE A 45 -0.52 -4.41 3.57
N ASN A 46 0.10 -5.57 3.38
CA ASN A 46 0.29 -6.15 2.05
C ASN A 46 -1.04 -6.48 1.38
N SER A 47 -1.97 -7.12 2.10
CA SER A 47 -3.31 -7.41 1.56
C SER A 47 -4.08 -6.14 1.18
N MET A 48 -3.94 -5.05 1.94
CA MET A 48 -4.50 -3.76 1.58
C MET A 48 -3.87 -3.20 0.30
N ASN A 49 -2.54 -3.23 0.19
CA ASN A 49 -1.82 -2.78 -1.00
C ASN A 49 -2.25 -3.58 -2.24
N ASP A 50 -2.38 -4.90 -2.13
CA ASP A 50 -2.85 -5.76 -3.22
C ASP A 50 -4.28 -5.40 -3.65
N GLY A 51 -5.17 -5.13 -2.70
CA GLY A 51 -6.52 -4.65 -3.00
C GLY A 51 -6.53 -3.32 -3.75
N LEU A 52 -5.67 -2.38 -3.36
CA LEU A 52 -5.52 -1.10 -4.06
C LEU A 52 -4.94 -1.28 -5.47
N VAL A 53 -3.95 -2.17 -5.64
CA VAL A 53 -3.41 -2.52 -6.96
C VAL A 53 -4.49 -3.07 -7.89
N LEU A 54 -5.36 -3.95 -7.39
CA LEU A 54 -6.48 -4.49 -8.16
C LEU A 54 -7.44 -3.38 -8.58
N ILE A 55 -7.79 -2.46 -7.68
CA ILE A 55 -8.65 -1.30 -8.01
C ILE A 55 -8.04 -0.47 -9.15
N LEU A 56 -6.74 -0.17 -9.09
CA LEU A 56 -6.06 0.65 -10.11
C LEU A 56 -5.94 -0.06 -11.47
N LYS A 57 -5.93 -1.40 -11.48
CA LYS A 57 -5.89 -2.20 -12.70
C LYS A 57 -7.27 -2.44 -13.31
N ASP A 58 -8.25 -2.79 -12.48
CA ASP A 58 -9.55 -3.28 -12.93
C ASP A 58 -10.60 -2.17 -13.07
N VAL A 59 -10.46 -1.08 -12.30
CA VAL A 59 -11.39 0.05 -12.38
C VAL A 59 -10.87 1.03 -13.42
N LYS A 60 -11.70 1.31 -14.43
CA LYS A 60 -11.45 2.40 -15.36
C LYS A 60 -11.67 3.71 -14.59
N LEU A 61 -10.57 4.36 -14.21
CA LEU A 61 -10.57 5.63 -13.46
C LEU A 61 -10.85 6.86 -14.36
N SER A 62 -11.56 6.63 -15.48
CA SER A 62 -11.83 7.59 -16.56
C SER A 62 -13.03 8.48 -16.27
#